data_AF-A0A084W442-F1
#
_entry.id   AF-A0A084W442-F1
#
_cell.length_a   1.000
_cell.length_b   1.000
_cell.length_c   1.000
_cell.angle_alpha   90.00
_cell.angle_beta   90.00
_cell.angle_gamma   90.00
#
_symmetry.space_group_name_H-M   'P 1'
#
loop_
_entity.id
_entity.type
_entity.pdbx_description
1 polymer ?
#
loop_
_entity_poly.entity_id
_entity_poly.type
_entity_poly.pdbx_seq_one_letter_code
_entity_poly.pdbx_strand_id
1 'polypeptide(L)'
;MDLILAVLLLVVFLLLALEVRVQLSTAYRAGKKYPGPKAFPLLGNAHNLLFNDQQQTFQLPRTWAKQYGDTYRILVRGLLNLNAIRANDVEPLLSSPKLIDKGLIYTLLHNFLGIGLLNSTGPKWQHRRRILTPAFHFNILPSFLLTFQEESRRLIAQLGQFADKGTPVALQPVATKFTLNTICGK
;
A
#
# COMPACT_ATOMS: atom_id res chain seq x y z
N MET A 1 -25.22 -27.84 29.83
CA MET A 1 -23.74 -27.86 29.69
C MET A 1 -23.34 -28.42 28.32
N ASP A 2 -24.12 -29.34 27.77
CA ASP A 2 -23.82 -30.07 26.52
C ASP A 2 -23.90 -29.22 25.25
N LEU A 3 -24.85 -28.26 25.18
CA LEU A 3 -24.97 -27.39 24.01
C LEU A 3 -23.78 -26.45 23.84
N ILE A 4 -23.31 -25.83 24.93
CA ILE A 4 -22.14 -24.94 24.89
C ILE A 4 -20.90 -25.72 24.47
N LEU A 5 -20.70 -26.91 25.04
CA LEU A 5 -19.57 -27.77 24.67
C LEU A 5 -19.64 -28.21 23.19
N ALA A 6 -20.82 -28.61 22.70
CA ALA A 6 -21.02 -28.99 21.31
C ALA A 6 -20.73 -27.82 20.35
N VAL A 7 -21.18 -26.60 20.68
CA VAL A 7 -20.89 -25.39 19.89
C VAL A 7 -19.40 -25.09 19.89
N LEU A 8 -18.72 -25.17 21.03
CA LEU A 8 -17.27 -24.94 21.11
C LEU A 8 -16.48 -25.97 20.28
N LEU A 9 -16.85 -27.25 20.35
CA LEU A 9 -16.22 -28.31 19.55
C LEU A 9 -16.45 -28.10 18.06
N LEU A 10 -17.66 -27.71 17.65
CA LEU A 10 -17.97 -27.39 16.26
C LEU A 10 -17.13 -26.20 15.77
N VAL A 11 -17.00 -25.15 16.58
CA VAL A 11 -16.17 -23.97 16.24
C VAL A 11 -14.70 -24.39 16.07
N VAL A 12 -14.15 -25.17 17.00
CA VAL A 12 -12.77 -25.67 16.90
C VAL A 12 -12.59 -26.53 15.65
N PHE A 13 -13.53 -27.44 15.37
CA PHE A 13 -13.50 -28.27 14.16
C PHE A 13 -13.51 -27.43 12.89
N LEU A 14 -14.38 -26.41 12.80
CA LEU A 14 -14.46 -25.51 11.66
C LEU A 14 -13.17 -24.69 11.48
N LEU A 15 -12.56 -24.22 12.58
CA LEU A 15 -11.28 -23.50 12.54
C LEU A 15 -10.15 -24.40 12.05
N LEU A 16 -10.05 -25.65 12.55
CA LEU A 16 -9.06 -26.62 12.08
C LEU A 16 -9.27 -26.98 10.61
N ALA A 17 -10.51 -27.22 10.19
CA ALA A 17 -10.84 -27.50 8.79
C ALA A 17 -10.45 -26.32 7.88
N LEU A 18 -10.67 -25.07 8.34
CA LEU A 18 -10.23 -23.88 7.63
C LEU A 18 -8.70 -23.78 7.53
N GLU A 19 -7.99 -24.03 8.63
CA GLU A 19 -6.53 -24.02 8.67
C GLU A 19 -5.94 -25.07 7.70
N VAL A 20 -6.49 -26.30 7.70
CA VAL A 20 -6.06 -27.35 6.76
C VAL A 20 -6.32 -26.91 5.32
N ARG A 21 -7.50 -26.36 5.00
CA ARG A 21 -7.79 -25.83 3.65
C ARG A 21 -6.79 -24.75 3.24
N VAL A 22 -6.45 -23.84 4.14
CA VAL A 22 -5.44 -22.79 3.89
C VAL A 22 -4.07 -23.41 3.61
N GLN A 23 -3.64 -24.37 4.42
CA GLN A 23 -2.33 -25.02 4.25
C GLN A 23 -2.23 -25.84 2.96
N LEU A 24 -3.35 -26.37 2.48
CA LEU A 24 -3.45 -27.09 1.21
C LEU A 24 -3.50 -26.17 -0.01
N SER A 25 -3.78 -24.88 0.17
CA SER A 25 -3.87 -23.92 -0.94
C SER A 25 -2.54 -23.80 -1.69
N THR A 26 -2.64 -23.62 -3.02
CA THR A 26 -1.47 -23.43 -3.90
C THR A 26 -0.63 -22.23 -3.45
N ALA A 27 -1.27 -21.14 -3.03
CA ALA A 27 -0.59 -19.94 -2.54
C ALA A 27 0.25 -20.24 -1.28
N TYR A 28 -0.32 -20.94 -0.29
CA TYR A 28 0.41 -21.29 0.93
C TYR A 28 1.60 -22.21 0.62
N ARG A 29 1.40 -23.23 -0.23
CA ARG A 29 2.45 -24.15 -0.66
C ARG A 29 3.56 -23.44 -1.45
N ALA A 30 3.21 -22.54 -2.35
CA ALA A 30 4.17 -21.72 -3.10
C ALA A 30 4.95 -20.79 -2.16
N GLY A 31 4.27 -20.21 -1.16
CA GLY A 31 4.87 -19.36 -0.14
C GLY A 31 6.01 -20.05 0.60
N LYS A 32 5.91 -21.35 0.91
CA LYS A 32 6.96 -22.10 1.61
C LYS A 32 8.34 -22.07 0.94
N LYS A 33 8.42 -21.73 -0.36
CA LYS A 33 9.70 -21.56 -1.09
C LYS A 33 10.48 -20.32 -0.68
N TYR A 34 9.83 -19.36 -0.02
CA TYR A 34 10.43 -18.10 0.38
C TYR A 34 10.65 -18.05 1.89
N PRO A 35 11.74 -17.42 2.36
CA PRO A 35 11.94 -17.13 3.78
C PRO A 35 10.84 -16.18 4.27
N GLY A 36 10.62 -16.15 5.59
CA GLY A 36 9.68 -15.20 6.18
C GLY A 36 9.33 -15.51 7.63
N PRO A 37 8.64 -14.59 8.33
CA PRO A 37 8.32 -14.73 9.73
C PRO A 37 7.47 -15.97 10.01
N LYS A 38 7.64 -16.52 11.21
CA LYS A 38 6.85 -17.65 11.69
C LYS A 38 5.37 -17.26 11.66
N ALA A 39 4.58 -18.03 10.91
CA ALA A 39 3.14 -17.82 10.79
C ALA A 39 2.44 -18.65 11.87
N PHE A 40 1.54 -18.04 12.64
CA PHE A 40 0.72 -18.77 13.61
C PHE A 40 -0.50 -19.42 12.93
N PRO A 41 -1.01 -20.55 13.45
CA PRO A 41 -2.26 -21.12 12.97
C PRO A 41 -3.38 -20.07 13.02
N LEU A 42 -4.27 -20.08 12.01
CA LEU A 42 -5.41 -19.18 11.82
C LEU A 42 -5.07 -17.70 11.54
N LEU A 43 -4.13 -17.12 12.28
CA LEU A 43 -3.75 -15.70 12.20
C LEU A 43 -2.64 -15.43 11.18
N GLY A 44 -1.79 -16.42 10.92
CA GLY A 44 -0.55 -16.22 10.17
C GLY A 44 0.34 -15.16 10.82
N ASN A 45 0.76 -14.19 10.02
CA ASN A 45 1.57 -13.03 10.40
C ASN A 45 0.72 -11.80 10.75
N ALA A 46 -0.61 -11.92 10.87
CA ALA A 46 -1.46 -10.79 11.26
C ALA A 46 -1.00 -10.16 12.59
N HIS A 47 -0.57 -10.99 13.54
CA HIS A 47 -0.05 -10.53 14.84
C HIS A 47 1.18 -9.62 14.72
N ASN A 48 1.97 -9.73 13.64
CA ASN A 48 3.11 -8.84 13.40
C ASN A 48 2.68 -7.50 12.79
N LEU A 49 1.48 -7.43 12.20
CA LEU A 49 1.01 -6.29 11.41
C LEU A 49 -0.05 -5.46 12.15
N LEU A 50 -0.84 -6.12 12.99
CA LEU A 50 -1.90 -5.48 13.76
C LEU A 50 -1.31 -4.67 14.92
N PHE A 51 -1.94 -3.54 15.23
CA PHE A 51 -1.62 -2.65 16.35
C PHE A 51 -0.25 -1.96 16.28
N ASN A 52 0.46 -2.04 15.15
CA ASN A 52 1.65 -1.25 14.94
C ASN A 52 1.30 0.24 14.81
N ASP A 53 2.12 1.10 15.41
CA ASP A 53 2.09 2.53 15.11
C ASP A 53 2.66 2.81 13.69
N GLN A 54 2.64 4.08 13.27
CA GLN A 54 3.12 4.49 11.96
C GLN A 54 4.62 4.18 11.76
N GLN A 55 5.44 4.37 12.79
CA GLN A 55 6.87 4.12 12.73
C GLN A 55 7.15 2.63 12.64
N GLN A 56 6.50 1.82 13.47
CA GLN A 56 6.62 0.36 13.49
C GLN A 56 6.18 -0.24 12.16
N THR A 57 5.03 0.20 11.63
CA THR A 57 4.53 -0.24 10.32
C THR A 57 5.54 0.06 9.20
N PHE A 58 6.23 1.19 9.30
CA PHE A 58 7.27 1.57 8.36
C PHE A 58 8.57 0.78 8.55
N GLN A 59 9.00 0.55 9.79
CA GLN A 59 10.29 -0.11 10.07
C GLN A 59 10.24 -1.63 9.87
N LEU A 60 9.11 -2.27 10.18
CA LEU A 60 8.99 -3.72 10.17
C LEU A 60 9.38 -4.37 8.83
N PRO A 61 8.90 -3.90 7.65
CA PRO A 61 9.35 -4.43 6.36
C PRO A 61 10.85 -4.27 6.13
N ARG A 62 11.48 -3.20 6.62
CA ARG A 62 12.93 -2.97 6.50
C ARG A 62 13.73 -3.94 7.35
N THR A 63 13.27 -4.16 8.57
CA THR A 63 13.87 -5.14 9.48
C THR A 63 13.80 -6.54 8.86
N TRP A 64 12.66 -6.94 8.31
CA TRP A 64 12.53 -8.22 7.63
C TRP A 64 13.34 -8.31 6.34
N ALA A 65 13.38 -7.25 5.53
CA ALA A 65 14.23 -7.22 4.34
C ALA A 65 15.71 -7.44 4.71
N LYS A 66 16.20 -6.79 5.77
CA LYS A 66 17.57 -6.97 6.28
C LYS A 66 17.78 -8.36 6.88
N GLN A 67 16.80 -8.88 7.62
CA GLN A 67 16.88 -10.17 8.30
C GLN A 67 16.91 -11.34 7.30
N TYR A 68 16.04 -11.31 6.30
CA TYR A 68 15.92 -12.42 5.33
C TYR A 68 16.91 -12.28 4.18
N GLY A 69 17.36 -11.06 3.86
CA GLY A 69 18.34 -10.81 2.80
C GLY A 69 17.89 -11.19 1.39
N ASP A 70 16.64 -11.60 1.24
CA ASP A 70 16.01 -12.03 0.00
C ASP A 70 14.51 -11.68 0.02
N THR A 71 13.85 -11.79 -1.12
CA THR A 71 12.40 -11.72 -1.25
C THR A 71 11.75 -12.65 -0.24
N TYR A 72 10.89 -12.09 0.61
CA TYR A 72 10.34 -12.81 1.75
C TYR A 72 8.81 -12.81 1.73
N ARG A 73 8.23 -13.86 2.29
CA ARG A 73 6.78 -14.04 2.40
C ARG A 73 6.21 -13.41 3.65
N ILE A 74 4.97 -12.96 3.56
CA ILE A 74 4.07 -12.70 4.67
C ILE A 74 2.78 -13.46 4.38
N LEU A 75 2.31 -14.25 5.34
CA LEU A 75 1.09 -15.04 5.22
C LEU A 75 0.04 -14.46 6.16
N VAL A 76 -1.08 -13.94 5.62
CA VAL A 76 -2.20 -13.45 6.45
C VAL A 76 -3.46 -14.21 6.02
N ARG A 77 -3.96 -15.09 6.90
CA ARG A 77 -5.20 -15.85 6.69
C ARG A 77 -5.28 -16.53 5.30
N GLY A 78 -4.19 -17.19 4.90
CA GLY A 78 -4.07 -17.88 3.61
C GLY A 78 -3.75 -17.00 2.40
N LEU A 79 -3.68 -15.68 2.57
CA LEU A 79 -3.16 -14.76 1.56
C LEU A 79 -1.63 -14.75 1.61
N LEU A 80 -1.01 -15.08 0.48
CA LEU A 80 0.42 -14.92 0.28
C LEU A 80 0.73 -13.50 -0.21
N ASN A 81 1.54 -12.79 0.56
CA ASN A 81 2.15 -11.54 0.13
C ASN A 81 3.66 -11.78 0.01
N LEU A 82 4.20 -11.62 -1.20
CA LEU A 82 5.64 -11.64 -1.45
C LEU A 82 6.15 -10.20 -1.44
N ASN A 83 7.10 -9.92 -0.56
CA ASN A 83 7.79 -8.63 -0.50
C ASN A 83 9.06 -8.79 -1.31
N ALA A 84 8.97 -8.44 -2.59
CA ALA A 84 10.08 -8.54 -3.51
C ALA A 84 11.06 -7.39 -3.28
N ILE A 85 12.30 -7.71 -2.90
CA ILE A 85 13.33 -6.71 -2.58
C ILE A 85 14.53 -6.73 -3.52
N ARG A 86 14.66 -7.78 -4.35
CA ARG A 86 15.71 -7.87 -5.38
C ARG A 86 15.18 -7.34 -6.71
N ALA A 87 16.00 -6.55 -7.42
CA ALA A 87 15.64 -6.01 -8.72
C ALA A 87 15.22 -7.11 -9.71
N ASN A 88 15.98 -8.22 -9.76
CA ASN A 88 15.70 -9.36 -10.64
C ASN A 88 14.35 -10.04 -10.36
N ASP A 89 13.83 -9.97 -9.14
CA ASP A 89 12.51 -10.53 -8.80
C ASP A 89 11.37 -9.56 -9.19
N VAL A 90 11.65 -8.25 -9.10
CA VAL A 90 10.66 -7.18 -9.31
C VAL A 90 10.51 -6.81 -10.78
N GLU A 91 11.60 -6.84 -11.55
CA GLU A 91 11.64 -6.48 -12.98
C GLU A 91 10.58 -7.20 -13.83
N PRO A 92 10.44 -8.55 -13.82
CA PRO A 92 9.43 -9.23 -14.63
C PRO A 92 7.99 -8.88 -14.23
N LEU A 93 7.77 -8.43 -12.98
CA LEU A 93 6.47 -7.99 -12.49
C LEU A 93 6.15 -6.57 -12.97
N LEU A 94 7.08 -5.63 -12.80
CA LEU A 94 6.85 -4.21 -13.12
C LEU A 94 6.95 -3.88 -14.61
N SER A 95 7.72 -4.64 -15.38
CA SER A 95 7.82 -4.48 -16.84
C SER A 95 6.64 -5.12 -17.58
N SER A 96 5.88 -5.99 -16.93
CA SER A 96 4.80 -6.72 -17.56
C SER A 96 3.59 -5.81 -17.86
N PRO A 97 3.14 -5.73 -19.12
CA PRO A 97 1.92 -5.00 -19.45
C PRO A 97 0.64 -5.74 -19.01
N LYS A 98 0.77 -6.99 -18.52
CA LYS A 98 -0.35 -7.85 -18.10
C LYS A 98 -0.51 -7.90 -16.58
N LEU A 99 0.58 -7.87 -15.81
CA LEU A 99 0.57 -8.00 -14.35
C LEU A 99 0.33 -6.65 -13.66
N ILE A 100 -0.81 -6.01 -13.98
CA ILE A 100 -1.14 -4.67 -13.50
C ILE A 100 -2.20 -4.64 -12.39
N ASP A 101 -2.76 -5.81 -12.06
CA ASP A 101 -3.77 -5.98 -11.03
C ASP A 101 -3.25 -5.50 -9.67
N LYS A 102 -4.11 -4.80 -8.93
CA LYS A 102 -3.77 -4.23 -7.63
C LYS A 102 -4.16 -5.17 -6.49
N GLY A 103 -3.38 -5.15 -5.43
CA GLY A 103 -3.64 -5.94 -4.23
C GLY A 103 -4.94 -5.52 -3.53
N LEU A 104 -5.42 -6.37 -2.63
CA LEU A 104 -6.69 -6.20 -1.90
C LEU A 104 -6.83 -4.82 -1.24
N ILE A 105 -5.74 -4.20 -0.82
CA ILE A 105 -5.79 -2.88 -0.16
C ILE A 105 -6.41 -1.78 -1.04
N TYR A 106 -6.34 -1.90 -2.37
CA TYR A 106 -6.95 -0.94 -3.28
C TYR A 106 -8.48 -1.04 -3.32
N THR A 107 -9.07 -2.17 -2.92
CA THR A 107 -10.54 -2.31 -2.85
C THR A 107 -11.13 -1.42 -1.76
N LEU A 108 -10.36 -1.14 -0.71
CA LEU A 108 -10.76 -0.20 0.35
C LEU A 108 -10.92 1.23 -0.19
N LEU A 109 -10.25 1.56 -1.29
CA LEU A 109 -10.35 2.88 -1.92
C LEU A 109 -11.53 3.00 -2.90
N HIS A 110 -12.24 1.91 -3.22
CA HIS A 110 -13.28 1.91 -4.24
C HIS A 110 -14.43 2.86 -3.91
N ASN A 111 -14.88 2.89 -2.65
CA ASN A 111 -15.99 3.75 -2.24
C ASN A 111 -15.61 5.24 -2.24
N PHE A 112 -14.32 5.56 -2.12
CA PHE A 112 -13.84 6.95 -2.08
C PHE A 112 -13.42 7.49 -3.45
N LEU A 113 -12.62 6.72 -4.21
CA LEU A 113 -12.04 7.14 -5.49
C LEU A 113 -12.73 6.54 -6.72
N GLY A 114 -13.67 5.60 -6.51
CA GLY A 114 -14.21 4.79 -7.58
C GLY A 114 -13.17 3.86 -8.21
N ILE A 115 -13.45 3.41 -9.44
CA ILE A 115 -12.53 2.57 -10.23
C ILE A 115 -11.96 3.42 -11.38
N GLY A 116 -10.78 3.98 -11.14
CA GLY A 116 -10.08 4.94 -12.01
C GLY A 116 -8.68 4.49 -12.44
N LEU A 117 -7.83 5.43 -12.85
CA LEU A 117 -6.49 5.11 -13.37
C LEU A 117 -5.62 4.33 -12.36
N LEU A 118 -5.77 4.62 -11.06
CA LEU A 118 -4.97 4.05 -9.99
C LEU A 118 -5.23 2.54 -9.75
N ASN A 119 -6.49 2.11 -9.84
CA ASN A 119 -6.96 0.80 -9.41
C ASN A 119 -7.72 0.00 -10.48
N SER A 120 -8.00 0.57 -11.65
CA SER A 120 -8.50 -0.20 -12.79
C SER A 120 -7.41 -1.06 -13.41
N THR A 121 -7.82 -2.09 -14.15
CA THR A 121 -6.94 -3.03 -14.83
C THR A 121 -7.40 -3.26 -16.28
N GLY A 122 -6.63 -4.02 -17.05
CA GLY A 122 -6.95 -4.40 -18.42
C GLY A 122 -7.26 -3.22 -19.36
N PRO A 123 -8.21 -3.39 -20.31
CA PRO A 123 -8.56 -2.36 -21.29
C PRO A 123 -9.03 -1.03 -20.68
N LYS A 124 -9.70 -1.08 -19.52
CA LYS A 124 -10.17 0.13 -18.82
C LYS A 124 -9.01 1.00 -18.37
N TRP A 125 -7.97 0.38 -17.81
CA TRP A 125 -6.74 1.08 -17.42
C TRP A 125 -6.01 1.66 -18.64
N GLN A 126 -5.85 0.85 -19.70
CA GLN A 126 -5.17 1.26 -20.92
C GLN A 126 -5.83 2.48 -21.57
N HIS A 127 -7.16 2.45 -21.70
CA HIS A 127 -7.94 3.55 -22.27
C HIS A 127 -7.78 4.85 -21.45
N ARG A 128 -7.91 4.77 -20.12
CA ARG A 128 -7.74 5.95 -19.24
C ARG A 128 -6.32 6.49 -19.28
N ARG A 129 -5.32 5.61 -19.28
CA ARG A 129 -3.91 6.02 -19.38
C ARG A 129 -3.62 6.72 -20.70
N ARG A 130 -4.17 6.22 -21.82
CA ARG A 130 -4.05 6.86 -23.13
C ARG A 130 -4.61 8.29 -23.14
N ILE A 131 -5.76 8.51 -22.50
CA ILE A 131 -6.39 9.84 -22.43
C ILE A 131 -5.59 10.79 -21.53
N LEU A 132 -5.06 10.31 -20.39
CA LEU A 132 -4.43 11.16 -19.38
C LEU A 132 -2.94 11.45 -19.64
N THR A 133 -2.21 10.54 -20.29
CA THR A 133 -0.76 10.71 -20.50
C THR A 133 -0.39 12.02 -21.21
N PRO A 134 -1.12 12.51 -22.24
CA PRO A 134 -0.82 13.78 -22.88
C PRO A 134 -0.82 14.98 -21.93
N ALA A 135 -1.66 14.99 -20.89
CA ALA A 135 -1.73 16.07 -19.90
C ALA A 135 -0.43 16.27 -19.10
N PHE A 136 0.43 15.26 -19.08
CA PHE A 136 1.73 15.26 -18.40
C PHE A 136 2.91 15.29 -19.38
N HIS A 137 2.65 15.61 -20.65
CA HIS A 137 3.69 15.78 -21.66
C HIS A 137 4.51 17.05 -21.41
N PHE A 138 5.81 17.03 -21.72
CA PHE A 138 6.73 18.14 -21.45
C PHE A 138 6.32 19.48 -22.08
N ASN A 139 5.52 19.45 -23.15
CA ASN A 139 4.95 20.66 -23.77
C ASN A 139 3.83 21.31 -22.92
N ILE A 140 3.14 20.53 -22.09
CA ILE A 140 2.02 21.00 -21.26
C ILE A 140 2.51 21.45 -19.88
N LEU A 141 3.52 20.77 -19.33
CA LEU A 141 4.07 21.05 -17.99
C LEU A 141 4.39 22.54 -17.74
N PRO A 142 4.92 23.33 -18.71
CA PRO A 142 5.16 24.76 -18.52
C PRO A 142 3.90 25.56 -18.19
N SER A 143 2.72 25.11 -18.61
CA SER A 143 1.45 25.82 -18.31
C SER A 143 1.13 25.82 -16.81
N PHE A 144 1.61 24.83 -16.06
CA PHE A 144 1.42 24.74 -14.60
C PHE A 144 2.38 25.65 -13.81
N LEU A 145 3.43 26.18 -14.44
CA LEU A 145 4.46 26.98 -13.75
C LEU A 145 3.88 28.26 -13.12
N LEU A 146 2.86 28.87 -13.74
CA LEU A 146 2.22 30.06 -13.18
C LEU A 146 1.61 29.77 -11.81
N THR A 147 0.81 28.71 -11.70
CA THR A 147 0.23 28.24 -10.44
C THR A 147 1.31 27.85 -9.44
N PHE A 148 2.36 27.14 -9.88
CA PHE A 148 3.44 26.72 -9.00
C PHE A 148 4.18 27.91 -8.41
N GLN A 149 4.45 28.94 -9.22
CA GLN A 149 5.11 30.16 -8.78
C GLN A 149 4.24 30.94 -7.80
N GLU A 150 2.95 31.10 -8.09
CA GLU A 150 2.02 31.81 -7.22
C GLU A 150 1.91 31.14 -5.85
N GLU A 151 1.64 29.83 -5.81
CA GLU A 151 1.55 29.08 -4.55
C GLU A 151 2.89 29.05 -3.81
N SER A 152 4.02 29.02 -4.52
CA SER A 152 5.35 29.06 -3.89
C SER A 152 5.60 30.42 -3.23
N ARG A 153 5.20 31.53 -3.87
CA ARG A 153 5.28 32.87 -3.24
C ARG A 153 4.41 32.94 -1.99
N ARG A 154 3.18 32.41 -2.04
CA ARG A 154 2.28 32.34 -0.87
C ARG A 154 2.90 31.51 0.26
N LEU A 155 3.50 30.36 -0.07
CA LEU A 155 4.22 29.51 0.89
C LEU A 155 5.38 30.26 1.55
N ILE A 156 6.24 30.93 0.77
CA ILE A 156 7.37 31.70 1.28
C ILE A 156 6.89 32.83 2.19
N ALA A 157 5.87 33.59 1.78
CA ALA A 157 5.30 34.66 2.59
C ALA A 157 4.74 34.13 3.92
N GLN A 158 4.05 32.98 3.90
CA GLN A 158 3.55 32.34 5.10
C GLN A 158 4.69 31.91 6.03
N LEU A 159 5.73 31.25 5.51
CA LEU A 159 6.89 30.82 6.29
C LEU A 159 7.70 32.01 6.83
N GLY A 160 7.81 33.10 6.07
CA GLY A 160 8.44 34.34 6.48
C GLY A 160 7.83 34.91 7.76
N GLN A 161 6.49 34.90 7.88
CA GLN A 161 5.82 35.37 9.10
C GLN A 161 6.18 34.57 10.35
N PHE A 162 6.47 33.28 10.22
CA PHE A 162 6.94 32.45 11.33
C PHE A 162 8.40 32.73 11.64
N ALA A 163 9.23 32.87 10.60
CA ALA A 163 10.65 33.17 10.72
C ALA A 163 10.90 34.53 11.40
N ASP A 164 10.19 35.58 10.97
CA ASP A 164 10.30 36.94 11.51
C ASP A 164 9.96 36.99 13.02
N LYS A 165 9.04 36.11 13.45
CA LYS A 165 8.60 35.99 14.85
C LYS A 165 9.42 34.97 15.63
N GLY A 166 10.40 34.30 15.02
CA GLY A 166 11.15 33.20 15.62
C GLY A 166 10.25 32.04 16.11
N THR A 167 9.05 31.90 15.53
CA THR A 167 8.05 30.95 16.02
C THR A 167 8.21 29.60 15.32
N PRO A 168 8.31 28.48 16.04
CA PRO A 168 8.31 27.16 15.42
C PRO A 168 7.03 26.90 14.63
N VAL A 169 7.17 26.26 13.46
CA VAL A 169 6.04 25.90 12.60
C VAL A 169 6.07 24.41 12.23
N ALA A 170 4.93 23.75 12.35
CA ALA A 170 4.75 22.39 11.86
C ALA A 170 4.61 22.43 10.33
N LEU A 171 5.54 21.79 9.61
CA LEU A 171 5.57 21.85 8.14
C LEU A 171 4.50 20.99 7.48
N GLN A 172 4.03 19.92 8.11
CA GLN A 172 3.09 18.99 7.46
C GLN A 172 1.78 19.66 7.03
N PRO A 173 1.07 20.44 7.88
CA PRO A 173 -0.14 21.15 7.44
C PRO A 173 0.13 22.20 6.36
N VAL A 174 1.26 22.92 6.47
CA VAL A 174 1.66 23.95 5.52
C VAL A 174 1.93 23.34 4.14
N ALA A 175 2.74 22.27 4.10
CA ALA A 175 3.05 21.54 2.88
C ALA A 175 1.80 20.91 2.26
N THR A 176 0.92 20.32 3.08
CA THR A 176 -0.34 19.72 2.60
C THR A 176 -1.23 20.75 1.92
N LYS A 177 -1.39 21.93 2.55
CA LYS A 177 -2.17 23.03 1.99
C LYS A 177 -1.55 23.54 0.68
N PHE A 178 -0.24 23.77 0.68
CA PHE A 178 0.50 24.19 -0.52
C PHE A 178 0.32 23.20 -1.67
N THR A 179 0.52 21.89 -1.43
CA THR A 179 0.35 20.86 -2.45
C THR A 179 -1.08 20.80 -2.98
N LEU A 180 -2.08 20.89 -2.10
CA LEU A 180 -3.49 20.87 -2.52
C LEU A 180 -3.83 22.08 -3.41
N ASN A 181 -3.43 23.28 -3.00
CA ASN A 181 -3.66 24.48 -3.81
C ASN A 181 -2.95 24.40 -5.17
N THR A 182 -1.71 23.89 -5.16
CA THR A 182 -0.89 23.71 -6.36
C THR A 182 -1.56 22.77 -7.36
N ILE A 183 -2.16 21.67 -6.87
CA ILE A 183 -2.85 20.68 -7.72
C ILE A 183 -4.22 21.19 -8.18
N CYS A 184 -4.95 21.91 -7.34
CA CYS A 184 -6.31 22.37 -7.63
C CYS A 184 -6.38 23.70 -8.41
N GLY A 185 -5.27 24.44 -8.52
CA GLY A 185 -5.21 25.72 -9.23
C GLY A 185 -6.17 26.78 -8.67
N LYS A 186 -6.06 27.07 -7.37
CA LYS A 186 -6.90 28.06 -6.67
C LYS A 186 -6.19 29.38 -6.35
#